data_AF-A0A6B3M001-F1
#
_entry.id   AF-A0A6B3M001-F1
#
_cell.length_a   1.000
_cell.length_b   1.000
_cell.length_c   1.000
_cell.angle_alpha   90.00
_cell.angle_beta   90.00
_cell.angle_gamma   90.00
#
_symmetry.space_group_name_H-M   'P 1'
#
loop_
_entity.id
_entity.type
_entity.pdbx_description
1 polymer ?
#
loop_
_entity_poly.entity_id
_entity_poly.type
_entity_poly.pdbx_seq_one_letter_code
_entity_poly.pdbx_strand_id
1 'polypeptide(L)'
;MMTTDSKKQTLRIVGVIAALLGFASKLVYRPWVIENQMDDFGLQGFAPSFFYVLGACLLIAGFSNKNIPKNMALAALGAAVYELEQNYTSRVFDYLDLIATGVGLGLALLISEVILKDKAAEETFTHNEHEH
;
A
#
# COMPACT_ATOMS: atom_id res chain seq x y z
N MET A 1 -3.61 2.28 -24.65
CA MET A 1 -4.62 2.43 -23.60
C MET A 1 -4.84 1.08 -22.93
N MET A 2 -4.67 0.94 -21.62
CA MET A 2 -4.90 -0.33 -20.92
C MET A 2 -6.38 -0.50 -20.58
N THR A 3 -6.90 -1.73 -20.70
CA THR A 3 -8.25 -2.05 -20.23
C THR A 3 -8.35 -1.92 -18.70
N THR A 4 -9.56 -1.70 -18.19
CA THR A 4 -9.79 -1.65 -16.73
C THR A 4 -9.30 -2.91 -16.02
N ASP A 5 -9.49 -4.08 -16.64
CA ASP A 5 -9.00 -5.35 -16.10
C ASP A 5 -7.48 -5.44 -16.08
N SER A 6 -6.82 -4.96 -17.15
CA SER A 6 -5.35 -4.90 -17.21
C SER A 6 -4.79 -3.96 -16.13
N LYS A 7 -5.40 -2.79 -15.92
CA LYS A 7 -5.02 -1.86 -14.83
C LYS A 7 -5.14 -2.50 -13.45
N LYS A 8 -6.26 -3.20 -13.19
CA LYS A 8 -6.46 -3.92 -11.92
C LYS A 8 -5.48 -5.07 -11.75
N GLN A 9 -5.16 -5.78 -12.83
CA GLN A 9 -4.13 -6.82 -12.81
C GLN A 9 -2.75 -6.24 -12.46
N THR A 10 -2.40 -5.07 -13.01
CA THR A 10 -1.18 -4.35 -12.63
C THR A 10 -1.15 -4.03 -11.14
N LEU A 11 -2.23 -3.50 -10.58
CA LEU A 11 -2.32 -3.24 -9.13
C LEU A 11 -2.13 -4.50 -8.29
N ARG A 12 -2.68 -5.64 -8.72
CA ARG A 12 -2.49 -6.93 -8.03
C ARG A 12 -1.04 -7.37 -8.08
N ILE A 13 -0.40 -7.32 -9.25
CA ILE A 13 1.00 -7.73 -9.43
C ILE A 13 1.91 -6.86 -8.56
N VAL A 14 1.76 -5.54 -8.63
CA VAL A 14 2.55 -4.61 -7.80
C VAL A 14 2.27 -4.84 -6.31
N GLY A 15 1.02 -5.10 -5.94
CA GLY A 15 0.62 -5.42 -4.57
C GLY A 15 1.28 -6.71 -4.05
N VAL A 16 1.32 -7.78 -4.85
CA VAL A 16 2.03 -9.02 -4.51
C VAL A 16 3.53 -8.76 -4.34
N ILE A 17 4.15 -8.03 -5.28
CA ILE A 17 5.58 -7.71 -5.19
C ILE A 17 5.87 -6.92 -3.91
N ALA A 18 5.06 -5.90 -3.59
CA ALA A 18 5.22 -5.13 -2.36
C ALA A 18 5.04 -6.01 -1.11
N ALA A 19 4.05 -6.91 -1.07
CA ALA A 19 3.87 -7.83 0.05
C ALA A 19 5.06 -8.79 0.22
N LEU A 20 5.61 -9.31 -0.88
CA LEU A 20 6.82 -10.14 -0.88
C LEU A 20 8.03 -9.36 -0.39
N LEU A 21 8.17 -8.10 -0.79
CA LEU A 21 9.20 -7.20 -0.26
C LEU A 21 9.03 -6.98 1.24
N GLY A 22 7.81 -6.81 1.75
CA GLY A 22 7.55 -6.71 3.19
C GLY A 22 7.99 -7.95 3.96
N PHE A 23 7.70 -9.14 3.42
CA PHE A 23 8.15 -10.40 3.98
C PHE A 23 9.68 -10.56 3.94
N ALA A 24 10.31 -10.24 2.80
CA ALA A 24 11.76 -10.25 2.65
C ALA A 24 12.43 -9.23 3.58
N SER A 25 11.82 -8.05 3.75
CA SER A 25 12.30 -7.02 4.67
C SER A 25 12.29 -7.52 6.11
N LYS A 26 11.24 -8.26 6.51
CA LYS A 26 11.10 -8.80 7.87
C LYS A 26 12.04 -9.97 8.13
N LEU A 27 12.18 -10.90 7.19
CA LEU A 27 12.90 -12.17 7.43
C LEU A 27 14.36 -12.16 7.02
N VAL A 28 14.75 -11.31 6.07
CA VAL A 28 16.10 -11.30 5.51
C VAL A 28 16.79 -9.98 5.84
N TYR A 29 16.19 -8.86 5.42
CA TYR A 29 16.83 -7.55 5.55
C TYR A 29 17.03 -7.12 7.00
N ARG A 30 15.96 -7.11 7.81
CA ARG A 30 16.02 -6.68 9.20
C ARG A 30 17.02 -7.51 10.01
N PRO A 31 16.98 -8.86 10.04
CA PRO A 31 17.99 -9.65 10.74
C PRO A 31 19.41 -9.35 10.27
N TRP A 32 19.63 -9.25 8.96
CA TRP A 32 20.94 -8.95 8.40
C TRP A 32 21.49 -7.60 8.86
N VAL A 33 20.66 -6.55 8.89
CA VAL A 33 21.06 -5.22 9.40
C VAL A 33 21.43 -5.29 10.89
N ILE A 34 20.62 -5.97 11.71
CA ILE A 34 20.87 -6.11 13.16
C ILE A 34 22.15 -6.89 13.41
N GLU A 35 22.34 -8.03 12.73
CA GLU A 35 23.49 -8.91 12.90
C GLU A 35 24.81 -8.23 12.50
N ASN A 36 24.78 -7.43 11.44
CA ASN A 36 25.96 -6.71 10.94
C ASN A 36 26.13 -5.32 11.59
N GLN A 37 25.27 -4.94 12.56
CA GLN A 37 25.28 -3.64 13.23
C GLN A 37 25.31 -2.45 12.26
N MET A 38 24.60 -2.58 11.14
CA MET A 38 24.57 -1.53 10.12
C MET A 38 23.65 -0.40 10.55
N ASP A 39 24.13 0.84 10.44
CA ASP A 39 23.27 2.02 10.57
C ASP A 39 22.56 2.28 9.24
N ASP A 40 21.29 1.88 9.18
CA ASP A 40 20.41 2.09 8.04
C ASP A 40 19.39 3.21 8.27
N PHE A 41 19.67 4.09 9.24
CA PHE A 41 18.79 5.20 9.64
C PHE A 41 17.38 4.74 10.09
N GLY A 42 17.24 3.51 10.58
CA GLY A 42 15.98 2.96 11.09
C GLY A 42 15.09 2.34 10.01
N LEU A 43 15.58 2.20 8.78
CA LEU A 43 14.84 1.62 7.67
C LEU A 43 14.39 0.18 7.97
N GLN A 44 15.17 -0.59 8.72
CA GLN A 44 14.84 -1.97 9.12
C GLN A 44 13.60 -2.07 10.02
N GLY A 45 13.31 -1.04 10.82
CA GLY A 45 12.08 -0.95 11.62
C GLY A 45 10.89 -0.67 10.70
N PHE A 46 11.02 0.36 9.87
CA PHE A 46 9.97 0.90 9.00
C PHE A 46 9.59 0.03 7.80
N ALA A 47 10.57 -0.54 7.10
CA ALA A 47 10.39 -1.12 5.77
C ALA A 47 9.38 -2.29 5.72
N PRO A 48 9.40 -3.27 6.67
CA PRO A 48 8.43 -4.35 6.66
C PRO A 48 6.99 -3.85 6.67
N SER A 49 6.64 -2.99 7.62
CA SER A 49 5.29 -2.48 7.83
C SER A 49 4.83 -1.61 6.67
N PHE A 50 5.73 -0.77 6.14
CA PHE A 50 5.46 0.04 4.96
C PHE A 50 5.08 -0.83 3.75
N PHE A 51 5.91 -1.82 3.43
CA PHE A 51 5.69 -2.69 2.27
C PHE A 51 4.47 -3.60 2.45
N TYR A 52 4.19 -4.06 3.67
CA TYR A 52 2.97 -4.81 3.97
C TYR A 52 1.70 -3.98 3.73
N VAL A 53 1.63 -2.77 4.28
CA VAL A 53 0.46 -1.89 4.13
C VAL A 53 0.29 -1.46 2.67
N LEU A 54 1.39 -1.10 2.00
CA LEU A 54 1.41 -0.79 0.57
C LEU A 54 0.85 -1.96 -0.25
N GLY A 55 1.37 -3.18 -0.03
CA GLY A 55 0.93 -4.38 -0.73
C GLY A 55 -0.54 -4.71 -0.50
N ALA A 56 -0.98 -4.68 0.77
CA ALA A 56 -2.38 -4.93 1.14
C ALA A 56 -3.33 -3.92 0.49
N CYS A 57 -2.99 -2.63 0.52
CA CYS A 57 -3.80 -1.57 -0.08
C CYS A 57 -3.89 -1.72 -1.61
N LEU A 58 -2.79 -2.02 -2.29
CA LEU A 58 -2.78 -2.21 -3.73
C LEU A 58 -3.56 -3.47 -4.16
N LEU A 59 -3.46 -4.56 -3.40
CA LEU A 59 -4.28 -5.76 -3.61
C LEU A 59 -5.77 -5.43 -3.47
N ILE A 60 -6.14 -4.70 -2.41
CA ILE A 60 -7.53 -4.25 -2.21
C ILE A 60 -8.00 -3.38 -3.36
N ALA A 61 -7.19 -2.44 -3.85
CA ALA A 61 -7.52 -1.63 -5.01
C ALA A 61 -7.71 -2.49 -6.28
N GLY A 62 -6.87 -3.50 -6.49
CA GLY A 62 -6.93 -4.41 -7.62
C GLY A 62 -8.13 -5.38 -7.59
N PHE A 63 -8.69 -5.71 -6.42
CA PHE A 63 -9.86 -6.58 -6.29
C PHE A 63 -11.17 -5.83 -6.03
N SER A 64 -11.10 -4.58 -5.56
CA SER A 64 -12.29 -3.79 -5.26
C SER A 64 -12.93 -3.21 -6.53
N ASN A 65 -14.26 -3.12 -6.51
CA ASN A 65 -15.05 -2.50 -7.57
C ASN A 65 -15.64 -1.15 -7.19
N LYS A 66 -15.74 -0.85 -5.88
CA LYS A 66 -16.35 0.36 -5.33
C LYS A 66 -15.57 0.84 -4.12
N ASN A 67 -15.61 2.15 -3.87
CA ASN A 67 -15.06 2.79 -2.68
C ASN A 67 -13.61 2.39 -2.38
N ILE A 68 -12.77 2.30 -3.41
CA ILE A 68 -11.36 1.84 -3.32
C ILE A 68 -10.58 2.59 -2.21
N PRO A 69 -10.60 3.94 -2.13
CA PRO A 69 -9.84 4.65 -1.10
C PRO A 69 -10.30 4.29 0.32
N LYS A 70 -11.61 4.11 0.52
CA LYS A 70 -12.18 3.73 1.82
C LYS A 70 -11.73 2.32 2.22
N ASN A 71 -11.75 1.38 1.28
CA ASN A 71 -11.34 0.00 1.58
C ASN A 71 -9.83 -0.07 1.91
N MET A 72 -9.00 0.71 1.22
CA MET A 72 -7.57 0.83 1.53
C MET A 72 -7.35 1.46 2.90
N ALA A 73 -8.08 2.52 3.23
CA ALA A 73 -8.01 3.15 4.55
C ALA A 73 -8.41 2.18 5.67
N LEU A 74 -9.46 1.37 5.47
CA LEU A 74 -9.87 0.34 6.44
C LEU A 74 -8.79 -0.73 6.63
N ALA A 75 -8.07 -1.11 5.58
CA ALA A 75 -6.98 -2.07 5.70
C ALA A 75 -5.77 -1.49 6.44
N ALA A 76 -5.39 -0.24 6.14
CA ALA A 76 -4.36 0.46 6.88
C ALA A 76 -4.75 0.67 8.36
N LEU A 77 -6.02 0.96 8.64
CA LEU A 77 -6.54 1.02 10.01
C LEU A 77 -6.45 -0.34 10.70
N GLY A 78 -6.79 -1.43 10.00
CA GLY A 78 -6.61 -2.79 10.52
C GLY A 78 -5.16 -3.08 10.91
N ALA A 79 -4.20 -2.67 10.07
CA ALA A 79 -2.77 -2.77 10.38
C ALA A 79 -2.37 -1.91 11.59
N ALA A 80 -2.84 -0.65 11.65
CA ALA A 80 -2.56 0.22 12.80
C ALA A 80 -3.15 -0.31 14.12
N VAL A 81 -4.34 -0.93 14.07
CA VAL A 81 -4.95 -1.59 15.24
C VAL A 81 -4.12 -2.78 15.70
N TYR A 82 -3.58 -3.57 14.75
CA TYR A 82 -2.68 -4.67 15.08
C TYR A 82 -1.40 -4.20 15.80
N GLU A 83 -0.81 -3.08 15.34
CA GLU A 83 0.34 -2.48 16.03
C GLU A 83 -0.02 -1.97 17.44
N LEU A 84 -1.21 -1.39 17.60
CA LEU A 84 -1.71 -0.98 18.92
C LEU A 84 -1.93 -2.17 19.85
N GLU A 85 -2.49 -3.28 19.35
CA GLU A 85 -2.62 -4.52 20.13
C GLU A 85 -1.26 -5.07 20.55
N GLN A 86 -0.30 -5.08 19.63
CA GLN A 86 1.05 -5.58 19.88
C GLN A 86 1.77 -4.76 20.97
N ASN A 87 1.50 -3.47 21.06
CA ASN A 87 1.96 -2.64 22.17
C ASN A 87 1.41 -3.09 23.54
N TYR A 88 0.11 -3.40 23.61
CA TYR A 88 -0.51 -3.87 24.86
C TYR A 88 0.05 -5.23 25.31
N THR A 89 0.36 -6.12 24.36
CA THR A 89 0.83 -7.49 24.67
C THR A 89 2.35 -7.58 24.85
N SER A 90 3.15 -6.83 24.08
CA SER A 90 4.62 -6.95 24.03
C SER A 90 5.38 -5.72 24.55
N ARG A 91 4.70 -4.63 24.91
CA ARG A 91 5.26 -3.35 25.44
C ARG A 91 6.30 -2.65 24.56
N VAL A 92 6.43 -3.02 23.29
CA VAL A 92 7.28 -2.32 22.33
C VAL A 92 6.35 -1.61 21.36
N PHE A 93 6.09 -0.33 21.62
CA PHE A 93 5.40 0.52 20.66
C PHE A 93 6.42 1.08 19.68
N ASP A 94 6.36 0.66 18.43
CA ASP A 94 7.20 1.24 17.39
C ASP A 94 6.42 2.35 16.66
N TYR A 95 6.72 3.60 17.01
CA TYR A 95 6.16 4.77 16.32
C TYR A 95 6.51 4.77 14.83
N LEU A 96 7.61 4.12 14.43
CA LEU A 96 7.99 3.99 13.02
C LEU A 96 7.00 3.12 12.25
N ASP A 97 6.37 2.14 12.88
CA ASP A 97 5.38 1.25 12.23
C ASP A 97 4.05 1.97 11.94
N LEU A 98 3.64 2.90 12.81
CA LEU A 98 2.49 3.77 12.53
C LEU A 98 2.78 4.76 11.41
N ILE A 99 3.97 5.36 11.39
CA ILE A 99 4.38 6.24 10.30
C ILE A 99 4.47 5.43 9.00
N ALA A 100 5.04 4.22 9.04
CA ALA A 100 5.10 3.30 7.90
C ALA A 100 3.73 2.97 7.33
N THR A 101 2.75 2.73 8.20
CA THR A 101 1.36 2.48 7.82
C THR A 101 0.76 3.70 7.10
N GLY A 102 0.94 4.90 7.64
CA GLY A 102 0.44 6.14 7.03
C GLY A 102 1.08 6.41 5.66
N VAL A 103 2.41 6.30 5.57
CA VAL A 103 3.16 6.51 4.32
C VAL A 103 2.81 5.43 3.28
N GLY A 104 2.67 4.17 3.71
CA GLY A 104 2.27 3.06 2.85
C GLY A 104 0.88 3.26 2.25
N LEU A 105 -0.09 3.68 3.05
CA LEU A 105 -1.43 4.04 2.58
C LEU A 105 -1.38 5.20 1.58
N GLY A 106 -0.67 6.28 1.93
CA GLY A 106 -0.56 7.47 1.08
C GLY A 106 0.01 7.13 -0.30
N LEU A 107 1.11 6.37 -0.34
CA LEU A 107 1.71 5.94 -1.60
C LEU A 107 0.79 4.98 -2.39
N ALA A 108 0.11 4.04 -1.71
CA ALA A 108 -0.82 3.15 -2.36
C ALA A 108 -1.97 3.92 -3.04
N LEU A 109 -2.50 4.95 -2.38
CA LEU A 109 -3.55 5.81 -2.93
C LEU A 109 -3.05 6.52 -4.20
N LEU A 110 -1.86 7.13 -4.16
CA LEU A 110 -1.26 7.78 -5.32
C LEU A 110 -1.07 6.82 -6.50
N ILE A 111 -0.51 5.63 -6.25
CA ILE A 111 -0.33 4.60 -7.30
C ILE A 111 -1.68 4.19 -7.88
N SER A 112 -2.67 3.93 -7.02
CA SER A 112 -4.01 3.53 -7.46
C SER A 112 -4.68 4.62 -8.29
N GLU A 113 -4.52 5.89 -7.92
CA GLU A 113 -5.05 7.03 -8.65
C GLU A 113 -4.41 7.16 -10.03
N VAL A 114 -3.08 7.09 -10.12
CA VAL A 114 -2.33 7.16 -11.38
C VAL A 114 -2.71 6.03 -12.32
N ILE A 115 -2.86 4.80 -11.82
CA ILE A 115 -3.19 3.64 -12.65
C ILE A 115 -4.66 3.66 -13.10
N LEU A 116 -5.57 4.12 -12.24
CA LEU A 116 -7.02 4.05 -12.49
C LEU A 116 -7.62 5.30 -13.16
N LYS A 117 -6.97 6.47 -13.10
CA LYS A 117 -7.40 7.70 -13.81
C LYS A 117 -7.20 7.58 -15.34
N ASP A 118 -8.08 6.83 -16.00
CA ASP A 118 -8.41 7.06 -17.44
C ASP A 118 -9.86 7.49 -17.64
N LYS A 119 -10.72 7.41 -16.62
CA LYS A 119 -12.17 7.61 -16.80
C LYS A 119 -12.64 9.07 -16.87
N ALA A 120 -11.87 10.03 -16.35
CA ALA A 120 -12.36 11.41 -16.25
C ALA A 120 -12.25 12.21 -17.56
N ALA A 121 -11.42 11.78 -18.52
CA ALA A 121 -11.24 12.50 -19.78
C ALA A 121 -12.24 12.09 -20.88
N GLU A 122 -12.79 10.87 -20.81
CA GLU A 122 -13.69 10.35 -21.84
C GLU A 122 -15.15 10.80 -21.65
N GLU A 123 -15.65 10.89 -20.41
CA GLU A 123 -17.02 11.33 -20.14
C GLU A 123 -17.26 12.81 -20.53
N THR A 124 -16.22 13.65 -20.47
CA THR A 124 -16.29 15.05 -20.91
C THR A 124 -16.25 15.20 -22.44
N PHE A 125 -15.67 14.23 -23.16
CA PHE A 125 -15.60 14.26 -24.61
C PHE A 125 -16.92 13.79 -25.24
N THR A 126 -17.52 12.73 -24.72
CA THR A 126 -18.82 12.22 -25.21
C THR A 126 -19.99 13.17 -24.96
N HIS A 127 -19.93 13.98 -23.90
CA HIS A 127 -21.01 14.93 -23.64
C HIS A 127 -21.00 16.13 -24.60
N ASN A 128 -19.84 16.51 -25.13
CA ASN A 128 -19.72 17.62 -26.10
C ASN A 128 -20.04 17.21 -27.55
N GLU A 129 -19.89 15.93 -27.93
CA GLU A 129 -20.25 15.47 -29.28
C GLU A 129 -21.77 15.28 -29.47
N HIS A 130 -22.53 15.10 -28.39
CA HIS A 130 -23.99 14.97 -28.47
C HIS A 130 -24.76 16.30 -28.41
N GLU A 131 -24.05 17.41 -28.20
CA GLU A 131 -24.61 18.78 -28.17
C GLU A 131 -24.33 19.58 -29.47
N HIS A 132 -23.73 18.95 -30.48
CA HIS A 132 -23.44 19.56 -31.78
C HIS A 132 -24.19 18.89 -32.94
#